data_AF-A0A954KBR6-F1
#
_entry.id   AF-A0A954KBR6-F1
#
_cell.length_a   1.000
_cell.length_b   1.000
_cell.length_c   1.000
_cell.angle_alpha   90.00
_cell.angle_beta   90.00
_cell.angle_gamma   90.00
#
_symmetry.space_group_name_H-M   'P 1'
#
loop_
_entity.id
_entity.type
_entity.pdbx_description
1 polymer ?
#
loop_
_entity_poly.entity_id
_entity_poly.type
_entity_poly.pdbx_seq_one_letter_code
_entity_poly.pdbx_strand_id
1 'polypeptide(L)' 'YVPLEGLIDRGAELARQQKEAEKIRKHIQGTEGKLSNEKFTANAPDDVVAGVRETLENLKRQLASVEEIIADLS' A
#
# COMPACT_ATOMS: atom_id res chain seq x y z
N TYR A 1 -3.01 -18.72 -7.02
CA TYR A 1 -4.37 -18.93 -6.53
C TYR A 1 -4.34 -20.10 -5.56
N VAL A 2 -4.40 -19.83 -4.26
CA VAL A 2 -4.46 -20.88 -3.24
C VAL A 2 -5.94 -21.24 -3.08
N PRO A 3 -6.37 -22.47 -3.40
CA PRO A 3 -7.75 -22.89 -3.17
C PRO A 3 -7.96 -22.98 -1.66
N LEU A 4 -8.76 -22.07 -1.14
CA LEU A 4 -9.13 -22.00 0.27
C LEU A 4 -10.17 -23.08 0.58
N GLU A 5 -9.73 -24.34 0.53
CA GLU A 5 -10.52 -25.50 0.93
C GLU A 5 -10.76 -25.47 2.44
N GLY A 6 -11.97 -25.07 2.82
CA GLY A 6 -12.53 -25.26 4.15
C GLY A 6 -12.40 -24.06 5.09
N LEU A 7 -13.54 -23.43 5.42
CA LEU A 7 -13.73 -22.57 6.59
C LEU A 7 -12.99 -21.20 6.61
N ILE A 8 -12.78 -20.55 5.46
CA ILE A 8 -12.48 -19.11 5.51
C ILE A 8 -13.78 -18.33 5.57
N ASP A 9 -14.02 -17.73 6.75
CA ASP A 9 -14.97 -16.64 6.90
C ASP A 9 -14.52 -15.50 5.98
N ARG A 10 -15.17 -15.42 4.82
CA ARG A 10 -14.90 -14.38 3.80
C ARG A 10 -15.10 -12.99 4.37
N GLY A 11 -16.03 -12.81 5.31
CA GLY A 11 -16.23 -11.53 5.99
C GLY A 11 -15.02 -11.17 6.86
N ALA A 12 -14.50 -12.14 7.62
CA ALA A 12 -13.28 -11.94 8.41
C ALA A 12 -12.05 -11.68 7.53
N GLU A 13 -11.90 -12.37 6.40
CA GLU A 13 -10.80 -12.14 5.46
C GLU A 13 -10.93 -10.77 4.76
N LEU A 14 -12.13 -10.41 4.30
CA LEU A 14 -12.41 -9.09 3.72
C LEU A 14 -12.06 -7.97 4.70
N ALA A 15 -12.46 -8.10 5.97
CA ALA A 15 -12.14 -7.13 7.02
C ALA A 15 -10.62 -7.05 7.30
N ARG A 16 -9.90 -8.18 7.28
CA ARG A 16 -8.43 -8.19 7.39
C ARG A 16 -7.77 -7.44 6.24
N GLN A 17 -8.19 -7.74 5.01
CA GLN A 17 -7.61 -7.13 3.81
C GLN A 17 -7.94 -5.64 3.72
N GLN A 18 -9.17 -5.21 4.06
CA GLN A 18 -9.54 -3.80 4.13
C GLN A 18 -8.68 -3.03 5.15
N LYS A 19 -8.46 -3.61 6.33
CA LYS A 19 -7.58 -3.01 7.34
C LYS A 19 -6.12 -2.90 6.86
N GLU A 20 -5.65 -3.88 6.11
CA GLU A 20 -4.31 -3.84 5.54
C GLU A 20 -4.20 -2.77 4.43
N ALA A 21 -5.18 -2.69 3.53
CA ALA A 21 -5.28 -1.65 2.53
C ALA A 21 -5.28 -0.25 3.17
N GLU A 22 -6.04 -0.04 4.26
CA GLU A 22 -6.03 1.22 4.99
C GLU A 22 -4.65 1.59 5.56
N LYS A 23 -3.92 0.63 6.12
CA LYS A 23 -2.56 0.88 6.59
C LYS A 23 -1.65 1.28 5.43
N ILE A 24 -1.69 0.54 4.32
CA ILE A 24 -0.85 0.83 3.15
C ILE A 24 -1.19 2.22 2.60
N ARG A 25 -2.47 2.58 2.49
CA ARG A 25 -2.90 3.93 2.09
C ARG A 25 -2.35 5.03 3.01
N LYS A 26 -2.32 4.82 4.33
CA LYS A 26 -1.69 5.78 5.27
C LYS A 26 -0.19 5.92 5.04
N HIS A 27 0.52 4.82 4.74
CA HIS A 27 1.95 4.87 4.42
C HIS A 27 2.21 5.58 3.10
N ILE A 28 1.37 5.33 2.08
CA ILE A 28 1.40 6.06 0.80
C ILE A 28 1.23 7.54 1.06
N GLN A 29 0.20 7.96 1.79
CA GLN A 29 -0.07 9.37 2.09
C GLN A 29 1.12 10.05 2.79
N GLY A 30 1.74 9.37 3.76
CA GLY A 30 2.93 9.89 4.43
C GLY A 30 4.14 10.02 3.50
N THR A 31 4.31 9.09 2.56
CA THR A 31 5.41 9.08 1.59
C THR A 31 5.19 10.13 0.49
N GLU A 32 3.97 10.25 -0.02
CA GLU A 32 3.57 11.31 -0.95
C GLU A 32 3.74 12.69 -0.32
N GLY A 33 3.37 12.86 0.96
CA GLY A 33 3.57 14.10 1.70
C GLY A 33 5.05 14.52 1.81
N LYS A 34 5.98 13.55 1.92
CA LYS A 34 7.42 13.84 1.86
C LYS A 34 7.84 14.30 0.47
N LEU A 35 7.36 13.63 -0.58
CA LEU A 35 7.70 13.95 -1.97
C LEU A 35 7.04 15.24 -2.48
N SER A 36 5.91 15.64 -1.92
CA SER A 36 5.27 16.94 -2.22
C SER A 36 5.86 18.10 -1.43
N ASN A 37 6.68 17.81 -0.41
CA ASN A 37 7.34 18.85 0.37
C ASN A 37 8.58 19.34 -0.38
N GLU A 38 8.49 20.52 -0.97
CA GLU A 38 9.59 21.15 -1.72
C GLU A 38 10.88 21.28 -0.88
N LYS A 39 10.78 21.50 0.43
CA LYS A 39 11.96 21.54 1.30
C LYS A 39 12.64 20.17 1.40
N PHE A 40 11.89 19.09 1.36
CA PHE A 40 12.46 17.75 1.34
C PHE A 40 13.10 17.48 -0.02
N THR A 41 12.39 17.71 -1.13
CA THR A 41 12.92 17.43 -2.47
C THR A 41 14.08 18.33 -2.88
N ALA A 42 14.18 19.55 -2.34
CA ALA A 42 15.27 20.47 -2.64
C ALA A 42 16.52 20.28 -1.76
N ASN A 43 16.38 19.74 -0.55
CA ASN A 43 17.49 19.59 0.39
C ASN A 43 17.93 18.14 0.62
N ALA A 44 17.08 17.16 0.32
CA ALA A 44 17.46 15.76 0.42
C ALA A 44 18.34 15.36 -0.77
N PRO A 45 19.35 14.50 -0.54
CA PRO A 45 20.12 13.89 -1.61
C PRO A 45 19.26 13.16 -2.64
N ASP A 46 19.68 13.15 -3.90
CA ASP A 46 18.93 12.54 -5.02
C ASP A 46 18.66 11.05 -4.81
N ASP A 47 19.61 10.32 -4.21
CA ASP A 47 19.47 8.90 -3.86
C ASP A 47 18.38 8.68 -2.79
N VAL A 48 18.28 9.58 -1.82
CA VAL A 48 17.21 9.56 -0.81
C VAL A 48 15.86 9.83 -1.47
N VAL A 49 15.75 10.85 -2.32
CA VAL A 49 14.50 11.16 -3.02
C VAL A 49 14.09 10.01 -3.95
N ALA A 50 15.04 9.42 -4.67
CA ALA A 50 14.80 8.25 -5.51
C ALA A 50 14.30 7.05 -4.70
N GLY A 51 14.93 6.75 -3.55
CA GLY A 51 14.48 5.68 -2.66
C GLY A 51 13.08 5.91 -2.09
N VAL A 52 12.71 7.15 -1.76
CA VAL A 52 11.35 7.49 -1.32
C VAL A 52 10.34 7.31 -2.46
N ARG A 53 10.69 7.68 -3.71
CA ARG A 53 9.86 7.43 -4.90
C ARG A 53 9.67 5.94 -5.18
N GLU A 54 10.74 5.16 -5.10
CA GLU A 54 10.67 3.71 -5.26
C GLU A 54 9.81 3.06 -4.17
N THR A 55 9.96 3.51 -2.92
CA THR A 55 9.11 3.07 -1.80
C THR A 55 7.64 3.37 -2.09
N LEU A 56 7.34 4.57 -2.58
CA LEU A 56 5.97 4.94 -2.95
C LEU A 56 5.39 4.02 -4.02
N GLU A 57 6.15 3.74 -5.08
CA GLU A 57 5.74 2.84 -6.16
C GLU A 57 5.49 1.41 -5.64
N ASN A 58 6.36 0.90 -4.77
CA ASN A 58 6.19 -0.41 -4.16
C ASN A 58 4.94 -0.48 -3.29
N LEU A 59 4.68 0.55 -2.48
CA LEU A 59 3.46 0.64 -1.67
C LEU A 59 2.20 0.69 -2.54
N LYS A 60 2.23 1.43 -3.67
CA LYS A 60 1.12 1.48 -4.62
C LYS A 60 0.84 0.12 -5.26
N ARG A 61 1.88 -0.63 -5.66
CA ARG A 61 1.74 -2.00 -6.18
C ARG A 61 1.16 -2.95 -5.12
N GLN A 62 1.62 -2.86 -3.87
CA GLN A 62 1.08 -3.67 -2.78
C GLN A 62 -0.39 -3.34 -2.53
N LEU A 63 -0.75 -2.06 -2.50
CA LEU A 63 -2.14 -1.64 -2.34
C LEU A 63 -3.03 -2.21 -3.45
N ALA A 64 -2.60 -2.09 -4.71
CA ALA A 64 -3.34 -2.62 -5.86
C ALA A 64 -3.59 -4.13 -5.73
N SER A 65 -2.58 -4.90 -5.33
CA SER A 65 -2.74 -6.35 -5.11
C SER A 65 -3.72 -6.67 -3.98
N VAL A 66 -3.71 -5.90 -2.89
CA VAL A 66 -4.67 -6.08 -1.77
C VAL A 66 -6.08 -5.66 -2.21
N GLU A 67 -6.22 -4.60 -2.98
CA GLU A 67 -7.51 -4.14 -3.51
C GLU A 67 -8.14 -5.16 -4.48
N GLU A 68 -7.33 -5.84 -5.30
CA GLU A 68 -7.79 -6.96 -6.13
C GLU A 68 -8.34 -8.10 -5.26
N ILE A 69 -7.64 -8.48 -4.19
CA ILE A 69 -8.10 -9.51 -3.25
C ILE A 69 -9.40 -9.08 -2.56
N ILE A 70 -9.51 -7.81 -2.17
CA ILE A 70 -10.75 -7.26 -1.58
C ILE A 70 -11.91 -7.38 -2.57
N ALA A 71 -11.69 -7.05 -3.85
CA ALA A 71 -12.71 -7.13 -4.89
C ALA A 71 -13.16 -8.58 -5.16
N ASP A 72 -12.25 -9.54 -5.08
CA ASP A 72 -12.57 -10.97 -5.20
C ASP A 72 -13.37 -11.51 -3.99
N LEU A 73 -13.26 -10.85 -2.83
CA LEU A 73 -13.91 -11.25 -1.57
C LEU A 73 -15.23 -10.53 -1.30
N SER A 74 -15.50 -9.40 -1.97
CA SER A 74 -16.74 -8.61 -1.86
C SER A 74 -17.89 -9.19 -2.68
#